data_AF-A0A933M110-F1
#
_entry.id   AF-A0A933M110-F1
#
_cell.length_a   1.000
_cell.length_b   1.000
_cell.length_c   1.000
_cell.angle_alpha   90.00
_cell.angle_beta   90.00
_cell.angle_gamma   90.00
#
_symmetry.space_group_name_H-M   'P 1'
#
loop_
_entity.id
_entity.type
_entity.pdbx_description
1 polymer ?
#
loop_
_entity_poly.entity_id
_entity_poly.type
_entity_poly.pdbx_seq_one_letter_code
_entity_poly.pdbx_strand_id
1 'polypeptide(L)'
;MKKVKVLPTRTVPQGIAAMLSFHADGDFDEVVAAMERRITEVETGDITTAVRSVEIDGVAVKEGQIIGLHNGKMVSAGESPDAVMIDLLGKMNAPDRELLTLYYGNGLTSGTVEKTANVVKEHYDHLEIEIHQGGQQHYHYIFSLE
;
A
#
# COMPACT_ATOMS: atom_id res chain seq x y z
N MET A 1 -25.37 -17.05 -21.98
CA MET A 1 -24.82 -15.68 -21.79
C MET A 1 -23.48 -15.81 -21.08
N LYS A 2 -22.46 -15.04 -21.46
CA LYS A 2 -21.22 -14.96 -20.67
C LYS A 2 -21.49 -14.05 -19.47
N LYS A 3 -21.19 -14.50 -18.25
CA LYS A 3 -21.24 -13.66 -17.04
C LYS A 3 -19.95 -12.82 -16.98
N VAL A 4 -20.07 -11.52 -16.75
CA VAL A 4 -18.94 -10.58 -16.64
C VAL A 4 -19.19 -9.67 -15.44
N LYS A 5 -18.19 -9.51 -14.57
CA LYS A 5 -18.20 -8.61 -13.42
C LYS A 5 -16.94 -7.77 -13.43
N VAL A 6 -17.09 -6.47 -13.18
CA VAL A 6 -15.99 -5.54 -12.90
C VAL A 6 -15.88 -5.39 -11.39
N LEU A 7 -14.67 -5.59 -10.85
CA LEU A 7 -14.39 -5.43 -9.42
C LEU A 7 -13.89 -4.01 -9.12
N PRO A 8 -14.38 -3.34 -8.07
CA PRO A 8 -14.13 -1.93 -7.82
C PRO A 8 -12.83 -1.68 -7.02
N THR A 9 -11.69 -2.17 -7.50
CA THR A 9 -10.39 -1.90 -6.86
C THR A 9 -10.00 -0.43 -7.06
N ARG A 10 -9.29 0.15 -6.09
CA ARG A 10 -8.80 1.54 -6.15
C ARG A 10 -7.29 1.61 -6.22
N THR A 11 -6.60 0.68 -5.57
CA THR A 11 -5.13 0.63 -5.51
C THR A 11 -4.59 -0.63 -6.15
N VAL A 12 -3.31 -0.63 -6.49
CA VAL A 12 -2.63 -1.79 -7.10
C VAL A 12 -2.67 -3.01 -6.16
N PRO A 13 -2.32 -2.91 -4.85
CA PRO A 13 -2.35 -4.07 -3.97
C PRO A 13 -3.75 -4.64 -3.77
N GLN A 14 -4.82 -3.81 -3.79
CA GLN A 14 -6.20 -4.32 -3.81
C GLN A 14 -6.48 -5.19 -5.05
N GLY A 15 -5.95 -4.80 -6.21
CA GLY A 15 -6.02 -5.60 -7.44
C GLY A 15 -5.30 -6.94 -7.30
N ILE A 16 -4.10 -6.92 -6.75
CA ILE A 16 -3.32 -8.15 -6.50
C ILE A 16 -4.06 -9.07 -5.53
N ALA A 17 -4.50 -8.55 -4.39
CA ALA A 17 -5.24 -9.30 -3.38
C ALA A 17 -6.53 -9.93 -3.95
N ALA A 18 -7.29 -9.17 -4.75
CA ALA A 18 -8.46 -9.69 -5.44
C ALA A 18 -8.09 -10.83 -6.40
N MET A 19 -7.04 -10.67 -7.21
CA MET A 19 -6.58 -11.71 -8.15
C MET A 19 -6.12 -12.98 -7.45
N LEU A 20 -5.46 -12.87 -6.28
CA LEU A 20 -5.05 -14.04 -5.48
C LEU A 20 -6.25 -14.84 -4.96
N SER A 21 -7.42 -14.22 -4.84
CA SER A 21 -8.68 -14.87 -4.45
C SER A 21 -9.47 -15.45 -5.62
N PHE A 22 -8.98 -15.31 -6.86
CA PHE A 22 -9.65 -15.82 -8.04
C PHE A 22 -9.54 -17.34 -8.15
N HIS A 23 -10.68 -18.02 -8.36
CA HIS A 23 -10.72 -19.46 -8.60
C HIS A 23 -11.40 -19.76 -9.93
N ALA A 24 -10.63 -20.25 -10.92
CA ALA A 24 -11.11 -20.40 -12.29
C ALA A 24 -12.27 -21.41 -12.45
N ASP A 25 -12.30 -22.43 -11.59
CA ASP A 25 -13.29 -23.51 -11.62
C ASP A 25 -14.44 -23.31 -10.62
N GLY A 26 -14.47 -22.16 -9.92
CA GLY A 26 -15.47 -21.86 -8.90
C GLY A 26 -16.79 -21.35 -9.45
N ASP A 27 -17.83 -21.33 -8.60
CA ASP A 27 -19.08 -20.66 -8.94
C ASP A 27 -18.83 -19.16 -9.12
N PHE A 28 -19.42 -18.58 -10.17
CA PHE A 28 -19.18 -17.19 -10.54
C PHE A 28 -19.50 -16.21 -9.40
N ASP A 29 -20.64 -16.38 -8.73
CA ASP A 29 -21.11 -15.43 -7.72
C ASP A 29 -20.30 -15.62 -6.41
N GLU A 30 -19.90 -16.85 -6.09
CA GLU A 30 -19.00 -17.15 -4.97
C GLU A 30 -17.58 -16.58 -5.17
N VAL A 31 -17.01 -16.75 -6.37
CA VAL A 31 -15.69 -16.21 -6.71
C VAL A 31 -15.71 -14.69 -6.66
N VAL A 32 -16.72 -14.05 -7.24
CA VAL A 32 -16.88 -12.59 -7.17
C VAL A 32 -16.96 -12.12 -5.71
N ALA A 33 -17.77 -12.78 -4.88
CA ALA A 33 -17.90 -12.41 -3.48
C ALA A 33 -16.58 -12.59 -2.71
N ALA A 34 -15.82 -13.66 -2.97
CA ALA A 34 -14.51 -13.87 -2.37
C ALA A 34 -13.50 -12.78 -2.76
N MET A 35 -13.44 -12.44 -4.05
CA MET A 35 -12.56 -11.37 -4.53
C MET A 35 -12.96 -10.00 -3.98
N GLU A 36 -14.27 -9.69 -3.91
CA GLU A 36 -14.76 -8.43 -3.32
C GLU A 36 -14.43 -8.31 -1.82
N ARG A 37 -14.55 -9.40 -1.05
CA ARG A 37 -14.13 -9.41 0.36
C ARG A 37 -12.65 -9.08 0.50
N ARG A 38 -11.79 -9.69 -0.32
CA ARG A 38 -10.34 -9.46 -0.21
C ARG A 38 -9.93 -8.02 -0.49
N ILE A 39 -10.64 -7.32 -1.39
CA ILE A 39 -10.44 -5.89 -1.63
C ILE A 39 -10.67 -5.06 -0.36
N THR A 40 -11.61 -5.46 0.49
CA THR A 40 -11.99 -4.72 1.70
C THR A 40 -11.17 -5.06 2.94
N GLU A 41 -10.51 -6.22 2.96
CA GLU A 41 -9.71 -6.68 4.11
C GLU A 41 -8.28 -6.15 4.08
N VAL A 42 -7.75 -5.87 2.88
CA VAL A 42 -6.41 -5.33 2.69
C VAL A 42 -6.39 -3.82 2.84
N GLU A 43 -5.51 -3.34 3.73
CA GLU A 43 -5.20 -1.92 3.81
C GLU A 43 -4.03 -1.63 2.87
N THR A 44 -4.09 -0.50 2.16
CA THR A 44 -3.06 -0.16 1.19
C THR A 44 -2.44 1.19 1.46
N GLY A 45 -1.13 1.27 1.22
CA GLY A 45 -0.35 2.47 1.43
C GLY A 45 0.50 2.82 0.22
N ASP A 46 0.65 4.12 -0.04
CA ASP A 46 1.56 4.64 -1.06
C ASP A 46 2.46 5.72 -0.45
N ILE A 47 3.75 5.71 -0.79
CA ILE A 47 4.70 6.77 -0.43
C ILE A 47 5.28 7.37 -1.71
N THR A 48 5.09 8.67 -1.88
CA THR A 48 5.55 9.42 -3.07
C THR A 48 5.94 10.85 -2.69
N THR A 49 6.34 11.64 -3.69
CA THR A 49 6.71 13.03 -3.55
C THR A 49 5.60 13.94 -4.07
N ALA A 50 5.22 14.95 -3.30
CA ALA A 50 4.23 15.92 -3.69
C ALA A 50 4.73 16.77 -4.88
N VAL A 51 3.95 16.78 -5.96
CA VAL A 51 4.27 17.53 -7.19
C VAL A 51 3.85 19.00 -7.14
N ARG A 52 3.11 19.40 -6.11
CA ARG A 52 2.68 20.78 -5.86
C ARG A 52 2.33 20.97 -4.40
N SER A 53 2.36 22.22 -3.94
CA SER A 53 1.86 22.58 -2.61
C SER A 53 0.34 22.57 -2.60
N VAL A 54 -0.27 21.90 -1.61
CA VAL A 54 -1.73 21.79 -1.47
C VAL A 54 -2.11 21.44 -0.04
N GLU A 55 -3.35 21.72 0.35
CA GLU A 55 -3.97 21.15 1.55
C GLU A 55 -5.12 20.25 1.11
N ILE A 56 -5.09 18.98 1.49
CA ILE A 56 -6.15 18.00 1.20
C ILE A 56 -6.52 17.33 2.52
N ASP A 57 -7.81 17.29 2.83
CA ASP A 57 -8.36 16.64 4.03
C ASP A 57 -7.65 17.06 5.34
N GLY A 58 -7.23 18.33 5.43
CA GLY A 58 -6.53 18.91 6.59
C GLY A 58 -5.03 18.60 6.67
N VAL A 59 -4.47 17.90 5.68
CA VAL A 59 -3.03 17.67 5.56
C VAL A 59 -2.45 18.68 4.58
N ALA A 60 -1.68 19.63 5.09
CA ALA A 60 -0.93 20.60 4.28
C ALA A 60 0.41 20.00 3.86
N VAL A 61 0.72 20.10 2.57
CA VAL A 61 1.97 19.61 1.99
C VAL A 61 2.59 20.66 1.08
N LYS A 62 3.92 20.73 1.07
CA LYS A 62 4.69 21.54 0.13
C LYS A 62 5.16 20.70 -1.05
N GLU A 63 5.31 21.34 -2.20
CA GLU A 63 5.96 20.73 -3.36
C GLU A 63 7.35 20.17 -2.97
N GLY A 64 7.65 18.95 -3.40
CA GLY A 64 8.88 18.23 -3.09
C GLY A 64 8.85 17.45 -1.77
N GLN A 65 7.86 17.67 -0.90
CA GLN A 65 7.73 16.94 0.36
C GLN A 65 7.26 15.50 0.14
N ILE A 66 7.61 14.58 1.04
CA ILE A 66 7.15 13.19 0.99
C ILE A 66 5.73 13.11 1.54
N ILE A 67 4.87 12.35 0.88
CA ILE A 67 3.48 12.10 1.29
C ILE A 67 3.19 10.63 1.41
N GLY A 68 2.32 10.31 2.35
CA GLY A 68 1.78 8.98 2.59
C GLY A 68 0.28 8.96 2.31
N LEU A 69 -0.15 8.03 1.47
CA LEU A 69 -1.56 7.83 1.13
C LEU A 69 -2.05 6.53 1.74
N HIS A 70 -3.18 6.56 2.45
CA HIS A 70 -3.89 5.39 2.96
C HIS A 70 -5.13 5.16 2.09
N ASN A 71 -5.20 4.01 1.41
CA ASN A 71 -6.27 3.68 0.47
C ASN A 71 -6.52 4.79 -0.57
N GLY A 72 -5.43 5.38 -1.08
CA GLY A 72 -5.45 6.46 -2.06
C GLY A 72 -5.79 7.84 -1.50
N LYS A 73 -5.94 8.01 -0.17
CA LYS A 73 -6.17 9.31 0.47
C LYS A 73 -4.91 9.78 1.19
N MET A 74 -4.50 11.02 0.94
CA MET A 74 -3.34 11.60 1.62
C MET A 74 -3.66 11.79 3.11
N VAL A 75 -2.89 11.12 3.97
CA VAL A 75 -3.06 11.19 5.43
C VAL A 75 -1.78 11.55 6.17
N SER A 76 -0.64 11.54 5.47
CA SER A 76 0.68 11.83 6.04
C SER A 76 1.50 12.71 5.10
N ALA A 77 2.33 13.58 5.67
CA ALA A 77 3.34 14.36 4.95
C ALA A 77 4.57 14.57 5.85
N GLY A 78 5.77 14.51 5.28
CA GLY A 78 7.02 14.60 6.02
C GLY A 78 8.25 14.77 5.13
N GLU A 79 9.43 14.86 5.74
CA GLU A 79 10.68 15.15 5.02
C GLU A 79 11.43 13.88 4.57
N SER A 80 11.08 12.69 5.10
CA SER A 80 11.73 11.43 4.73
C SER A 80 10.73 10.31 4.46
N PRO A 81 11.02 9.40 3.51
CA PRO A 81 10.20 8.21 3.26
C PRO A 81 10.02 7.34 4.50
N ASP A 82 11.07 7.14 5.30
CA ASP A 82 11.00 6.28 6.49
C ASP A 82 10.09 6.87 7.57
N ALA A 83 10.16 8.19 7.82
CA ALA A 83 9.30 8.83 8.81
C ALA A 83 7.82 8.79 8.38
N VAL A 84 7.56 9.01 7.08
CA VAL A 84 6.21 8.90 6.51
C VAL A 84 5.70 7.46 6.54
N MET A 85 6.56 6.46 6.31
CA MET A 85 6.20 5.04 6.42
C MET A 85 5.69 4.71 7.83
N ILE A 86 6.43 5.09 8.87
CA ILE A 86 6.05 4.78 10.26
C ILE A 86 4.75 5.49 10.67
N ASP A 87 4.60 6.77 10.33
CA ASP A 87 3.37 7.53 10.60
C ASP A 87 2.16 6.94 9.86
N LEU A 88 2.36 6.54 8.60
CA LEU A 88 1.31 5.91 7.79
C LEU A 88 0.89 4.55 8.36
N LEU A 89 1.85 3.69 8.73
CA LEU A 89 1.57 2.39 9.37
C LEU A 89 0.79 2.56 10.69
N GLY A 90 1.12 3.58 11.48
CA GLY A 90 0.35 3.91 12.70
C GLY A 90 -1.11 4.26 12.40
N LYS A 91 -1.36 5.03 11.33
CA LYS A 91 -2.71 5.39 10.87
C LYS A 91 -3.47 4.23 10.23
N MET A 92 -2.76 3.18 9.83
CA MET A 92 -3.33 1.94 9.26
C MET A 92 -3.57 0.83 10.30
N ASN A 93 -3.43 1.14 11.60
CA ASN A 93 -3.55 0.17 12.70
C ASN A 93 -2.61 -1.04 12.55
N ALA A 94 -1.35 -0.80 12.16
CA ALA A 94 -0.33 -1.84 12.05
C ALA A 94 -0.14 -2.78 13.26
N PRO A 95 -0.41 -2.37 14.53
CA PRO A 95 -0.39 -3.30 15.65
C PRO A 95 -1.35 -4.50 15.53
N ASP A 96 -2.45 -4.36 14.80
CA ASP A 96 -3.47 -5.42 14.62
C ASP A 96 -3.28 -6.20 13.30
N ARG A 97 -2.09 -6.09 12.69
CA ARG A 97 -1.75 -6.61 11.37
C ARG A 97 -0.56 -7.54 11.47
N GLU A 98 -0.42 -8.44 10.51
CA GLU A 98 0.57 -9.52 10.54
C GLU A 98 1.57 -9.42 9.38
N LEU A 99 1.15 -8.95 8.21
CA LEU A 99 1.98 -8.95 7.00
C LEU A 99 2.02 -7.56 6.34
N LEU A 100 3.24 -7.10 6.06
CA LEU A 100 3.53 -5.92 5.25
C LEU A 100 4.24 -6.36 3.96
N THR A 101 3.56 -6.24 2.81
CA THR A 101 4.17 -6.52 1.50
C THR A 101 4.57 -5.19 0.83
N LEU A 102 5.88 -4.93 0.74
CA LEU A 102 6.46 -3.71 0.18
C LEU A 102 6.86 -3.90 -1.29
N TYR A 103 6.29 -3.06 -2.17
CA TYR A 103 6.73 -2.90 -3.55
C TYR A 103 7.51 -1.59 -3.68
N TYR A 104 8.77 -1.65 -4.11
CA TYR A 104 9.60 -0.45 -4.26
C TYR A 104 9.93 -0.11 -5.72
N GLY A 105 10.20 1.16 -5.97
CA GLY A 105 10.67 1.66 -7.27
C GLY A 105 11.31 3.04 -7.17
N ASN A 106 11.12 3.86 -8.20
CA ASN A 106 11.62 5.24 -8.30
C ASN A 106 13.13 5.40 -7.97
N GLY A 107 13.96 4.47 -8.47
CA GLY A 107 15.40 4.52 -8.24
C GLY A 107 15.87 4.11 -6.84
N LEU A 108 14.98 3.62 -5.97
CA LEU A 108 15.39 3.00 -4.71
C LEU A 108 16.23 1.74 -4.96
N THR A 109 17.29 1.61 -4.17
CA THR A 109 18.16 0.43 -4.16
C THR A 109 17.67 -0.57 -3.12
N SER A 110 18.00 -1.86 -3.31
CA SER A 110 17.68 -2.90 -2.31
C SER A 110 18.18 -2.54 -0.91
N GLY A 111 19.42 -2.02 -0.81
CA GLY A 111 19.98 -1.60 0.48
C GLY A 111 19.27 -0.39 1.12
N THR A 112 18.54 0.43 0.37
CA THR A 112 17.68 1.48 0.94
C THR A 112 16.39 0.88 1.50
N VAL A 113 15.80 -0.04 0.76
CA VAL A 113 14.56 -0.73 1.15
C VAL A 113 14.77 -1.62 2.36
N GLU A 114 15.89 -2.33 2.44
CA GLU A 114 16.29 -3.11 3.62
C GLU A 114 16.43 -2.24 4.86
N LYS A 115 16.96 -1.01 4.73
CA LYS A 115 17.02 -0.05 5.84
C LYS A 115 15.62 0.36 6.29
N THR A 116 14.73 0.71 5.36
CA THR A 116 13.33 1.02 5.69
C THR A 116 12.65 -0.16 6.39
N ALA A 117 12.85 -1.38 5.90
CA ALA A 117 12.28 -2.58 6.52
C ALA A 117 12.80 -2.80 7.95
N ASN A 118 14.09 -2.56 8.20
CA ASN A 118 14.65 -2.62 9.55
C ASN A 118 14.02 -1.56 10.46
N VAL A 119 13.85 -0.33 10.00
CA VAL A 119 13.16 0.73 10.76
C VAL A 119 11.72 0.30 11.08
N VAL A 120 10.99 -0.28 10.12
CA VAL A 120 9.65 -0.82 10.38
C VAL A 120 9.70 -1.92 11.46
N LYS A 121 10.66 -2.84 11.38
CA LYS A 121 10.84 -3.91 12.38
C LYS A 121 11.23 -3.42 13.77
N GLU A 122 11.93 -2.30 13.88
CA GLU A 122 12.23 -1.68 15.17
C GLU A 122 10.97 -1.13 15.87
N HIS A 123 9.97 -0.70 15.08
CA HIS A 123 8.69 -0.19 15.58
C HIS A 123 7.61 -1.28 15.72
N TYR A 124 7.63 -2.28 14.85
CA TYR A 124 6.65 -3.35 14.74
C TYR A 124 7.38 -4.68 14.53
N ASP A 125 7.93 -5.23 15.61
CA ASP A 125 8.77 -6.43 15.58
C ASP A 125 8.00 -7.68 15.11
N HIS A 126 6.69 -7.70 15.34
CA HIS A 126 5.76 -8.77 14.98
C HIS A 126 5.45 -8.85 13.49
N LEU A 127 5.52 -7.76 12.73
CA LEU A 127 5.11 -7.73 11.32
C LEU A 127 6.05 -8.56 10.43
N GLU A 128 5.55 -9.58 9.75
CA GLU A 128 6.29 -10.18 8.63
C GLU A 128 6.42 -9.16 7.50
N ILE A 129 7.62 -9.04 6.91
CA ILE A 129 7.87 -8.07 5.83
C ILE A 129 8.34 -8.81 4.59
N GLU A 130 7.53 -8.73 3.53
CA GLU A 130 7.89 -9.19 2.19
C GLU A 130 8.29 -8.01 1.32
N ILE A 131 9.39 -8.16 0.56
CA ILE A 131 9.91 -7.08 -0.28
C ILE A 131 9.97 -7.54 -1.74
N HIS A 132 9.37 -6.75 -2.61
CA HIS A 132 9.36 -6.98 -4.05
C HIS A 132 9.81 -5.74 -4.82
N GLN A 133 10.61 -5.96 -5.86
CA GLN A 133 10.95 -4.90 -6.81
C GLN A 133 9.74 -4.65 -7.73
N GLY A 134 9.02 -3.55 -7.52
CA GLY A 134 7.84 -3.17 -8.30
C GLY A 134 8.18 -2.37 -9.56
N GLY A 135 9.29 -1.63 -9.57
CA GLY A 135 9.76 -0.90 -10.77
C GLY A 135 8.91 0.32 -11.17
N GLN A 136 7.95 0.72 -10.34
CA GLN A 136 7.14 1.91 -10.53
C GLN A 136 8.00 3.19 -10.63
N GLN A 137 7.65 4.13 -11.52
CA GLN A 137 8.49 5.31 -11.79
C GLN A 137 8.25 6.48 -10.84
N HIS A 138 7.06 6.58 -10.23
CA HIS A 138 6.66 7.77 -9.47
C HIS A 138 6.46 7.53 -7.97
N TYR A 139 6.37 6.28 -7.55
CA TYR A 139 6.17 5.93 -6.14
C TYR A 139 7.46 5.33 -5.58
N HIS A 140 7.85 5.80 -4.41
CA HIS A 140 8.95 5.21 -3.64
C HIS A 140 8.51 3.82 -3.19
N TYR A 141 7.38 3.76 -2.49
CA TYR A 141 6.75 2.54 -2.02
C TYR A 141 5.27 2.49 -2.40
N ILE A 142 4.81 1.30 -2.74
CA ILE A 142 3.40 0.89 -2.76
C ILE A 142 3.34 -0.35 -1.88
N PHE A 143 2.35 -0.50 -1.02
CA PHE A 143 2.30 -1.65 -0.11
C PHE A 143 0.89 -2.07 0.30
N SER A 144 0.76 -3.33 0.67
CA SER A 144 -0.39 -3.85 1.43
C SER A 144 -0.01 -4.11 2.88
N LEU A 145 -0.99 -3.98 3.75
CA LEU A 145 -0.93 -4.33 5.15
C LEU A 145 -2.17 -5.19 5.47
N GLU A 146 -1.93 -6.39 5.96
CA GLU A 146 -2.95 -7.43 6.15
C GLU A 146 -3.05 -7.88 7.60
#